data_AF-A0A1H2QWN1-F1
#
_entry.id   AF-A0A1H2QWN1-F1
#
_cell.length_a   1.000
_cell.length_b   1.000
_cell.length_c   1.000
_cell.angle_alpha   90.00
_cell.angle_beta   90.00
_cell.angle_gamma   90.00
#
_symmetry.space_group_name_H-M   'P 1'
#
loop_
_entity.id
_entity.type
_entity.pdbx_description
1 polymer ?
#
loop_
_entity_poly.entity_id
_entity_poly.type
_entity_poly.pdbx_seq_one_letter_code
_entity_poly.pdbx_strand_id
1 'polypeptide(L)' 'MVSESIPELLELLLSTLLAAGLTIGGALTEQAALADLSGGISAFATWELYMGLVLLYAGYMLASRKVLPALGSA' A
#
# COMPACT_ATOMS: atom_id res chain seq x y z
N MET A 1 -9.33 -28.08 -10.50
CA MET A 1 -10.08 -26.82 -10.58
C MET A 1 -10.72 -26.63 -9.22
N VAL A 2 -10.03 -25.96 -8.31
CA VAL A 2 -10.57 -25.67 -6.97
C VAL A 2 -11.62 -24.57 -7.19
N SER A 3 -12.88 -24.84 -6.85
CA SER A 3 -13.83 -23.76 -6.66
C SER A 3 -13.35 -22.97 -5.45
N GLU A 4 -12.70 -21.82 -5.67
CA GLU A 4 -12.48 -20.86 -4.60
C GLU A 4 -13.84 -20.50 -4.01
N SER A 5 -13.94 -20.60 -2.69
CA SER A 5 -15.16 -20.29 -1.98
C SER A 5 -15.38 -18.77 -2.00
N ILE A 6 -16.65 -18.34 -2.03
CA ILE A 6 -17.03 -16.91 -1.99
C ILE A 6 -16.26 -16.11 -0.91
N PRO A 7 -16.05 -16.64 0.32
CA PRO A 7 -15.28 -15.95 1.36
C PRO A 7 -13.82 -15.71 0.99
N GLU A 8 -13.15 -16.66 0.34
CA GLU A 8 -11.74 -16.55 -0.05
C GLU A 8 -11.55 -15.48 -1.13
N LEU A 9 -12.46 -15.43 -2.11
CA LEU A 9 -12.46 -14.38 -3.13
C LEU A 9 -12.69 -12.99 -2.54
N LEU A 10 -13.58 -12.88 -1.55
CA LEU A 10 -13.82 -11.63 -0.85
C LEU A 10 -12.60 -11.20 -0.03
N GLU A 11 -11.95 -12.13 0.68
CA GLU A 11 -10.71 -11.84 1.42
C GLU A 11 -9.60 -11.35 0.48
N LEU A 12 -9.44 -12.00 -0.67
CA LEU A 12 -8.45 -11.61 -1.67
C LEU A 12 -8.73 -10.22 -2.24
N LEU A 13 -9.99 -9.93 -2.58
CA LEU A 13 -10.41 -8.62 -3.07
C LEU A 13 -10.13 -7.52 -2.04
N LEU A 14 -10.54 -7.74 -0.78
CA LEU A 14 -10.32 -6.80 0.30
C LEU A 14 -8.83 -6.58 0.58
N SER A 15 -8.04 -7.66 0.59
CA SER A 15 -6.58 -7.59 0.77
C SER A 15 -5.91 -6.82 -0.36
N THR A 16 -6.37 -7.03 -1.60
CA THR A 16 -5.88 -6.31 -2.78
C THR A 16 -6.23 -4.83 -2.71
N LEU A 17 -7.48 -4.51 -2.36
CA LEU A 17 -7.93 -3.13 -2.21
C LEU A 17 -7.18 -2.41 -1.08
N LEU A 18 -6.93 -3.09 0.03
CA LEU A 18 -6.15 -2.56 1.13
C LEU A 18 -4.69 -2.31 0.71
N ALA A 19 -4.05 -3.26 0.02
CA ALA A 19 -2.69 -3.11 -0.48
C ALA A 19 -2.57 -1.92 -1.45
N ALA A 20 -3.54 -1.79 -2.36
CA ALA A 20 -3.64 -0.66 -3.28
C ALA A 20 -3.85 0.66 -2.52
N GLY A 21 -4.77 0.70 -1.55
CA GLY A 21 -5.04 1.87 -0.73
C GLY A 21 -3.83 2.34 0.07
N LEU A 22 -3.11 1.41 0.70
CA LEU A 22 -1.84 1.70 1.40
C LEU A 22 -0.79 2.26 0.44
N THR A 23 -0.69 1.70 -0.76
CA THR A 23 0.28 2.14 -1.77
C THR A 23 -0.04 3.54 -2.28
N ILE A 24 -1.30 3.81 -2.64
CA ILE A 24 -1.76 5.12 -3.09
C ILE A 24 -1.60 6.15 -1.97
N GLY A 25 -2.03 5.82 -0.75
CA GLY A 25 -1.89 6.68 0.41
C GLY A 25 -0.44 7.03 0.72
N GLY A 26 0.45 6.04 0.65
CA GLY A 26 1.89 6.24 0.82
C GLY A 26 2.48 7.17 -0.25
N ALA A 27 2.16 6.94 -1.52
CA ALA A 27 2.61 7.80 -2.62
C ALA A 27 2.11 9.24 -2.50
N LEU A 28 0.84 9.45 -2.11
CA LEU A 28 0.30 10.79 -1.86
C LEU A 28 0.99 11.48 -0.67
N THR A 29 1.35 10.72 0.36
CA THR A 29 2.07 11.24 1.53
C THR A 29 3.50 11.63 1.17
N GLU A 30 4.18 10.85 0.32
CA GLU A 30 5.49 11.25 -0.22
C GLU A 30 5.42 12.50 -1.09
N GLN A 31 4.34 12.65 -1.88
CA GLN A 31 4.11 13.89 -2.64
C GLN A 31 3.91 15.11 -1.73
N ALA A 32 3.18 14.94 -0.62
CA ALA A 32 3.03 15.99 0.38
C ALA A 32 4.38 16.35 1.03
N ALA A 33 5.18 15.35 1.41
CA ALA A 33 6.52 15.55 1.95
C ALA A 33 7.43 16.35 1.00
N LEU A 34 7.38 16.05 -0.31
CA LEU A 34 8.15 16.78 -1.30
C LEU A 34 7.68 18.23 -1.44
N ALA A 35 6.36 18.47 -1.39
CA ALA A 35 5.80 19.81 -1.41
C ALA A 35 6.26 20.62 -0.18
N ASP A 36 6.21 20.03 1.01
CA ASP A 36 6.60 20.70 2.25
C ASP A 36 8.12 20.94 2.35
N LEU A 37 8.94 20.00 1.87
CA LEU A 37 10.38 20.24 1.70
C LEU A 37 10.66 21.42 0.77
N SER A 38 9.95 21.50 -0.36
CA SER A 38 10.10 22.63 -1.30
C SER A 38 9.62 23.96 -0.72
N GLY A 39 8.67 23.92 0.23
CA GLY A 39 8.20 25.08 0.99
C GLY A 39 9.06 25.45 2.21
N GLY A 40 10.12 24.68 2.51
CA GLY A 40 11.02 24.93 3.63
C GLY A 40 10.55 24.40 4.99
N ILE A 41 9.49 23.59 5.03
CA ILE A 41 8.95 22.98 6.26
C ILE A 41 9.57 21.59 6.44
N SER A 42 10.78 21.54 6.98
CA SER A 42 11.58 20.29 7.01
C SER A 42 11.12 19.25 8.04
N ALA A 43 10.65 19.69 9.21
CA ALA A 43 10.27 18.78 10.30
C ALA A 43 9.02 17.96 9.95
N PHE A 44 7.98 18.61 9.43
CA PHE A 44 6.74 17.95 9.03
C PHE A 44 6.97 17.08 7.78
N ALA A 45 7.71 17.59 6.79
CA ALA A 45 8.01 16.81 5.61
C ALA A 45 8.82 15.53 5.91
N THR A 46 9.74 15.56 6.88
CA THR A 46 10.48 14.36 7.29
C THR A 46 9.55 13.31 7.89
N TRP A 47 8.57 13.74 8.69
CA TRP A 47 7.53 12.86 9.24
C TRP A 47 6.65 12.27 8.14
N GLU A 48 6.21 13.08 7.18
CA GLU A 48 5.42 12.62 6.04
C GLU A 48 6.19 11.62 5.19
N LEU A 49 7.46 11.88 4.90
CA LEU A 49 8.31 10.97 4.14
C LEU A 49 8.47 9.62 4.87
N TYR A 50 8.65 9.65 6.19
CA TYR A 50 8.66 8.42 7.00
C TYR A 50 7.34 7.66 6.91
N MET A 51 6.21 8.35 7.08
CA MET A 51 4.88 7.72 7.01
C MET A 51 4.56 7.20 5.60
N GLY A 52 4.96 7.91 4.55
CA GLY A 52 4.86 7.49 3.16
C GLY A 52 5.57 6.16 2.93
N LEU A 53 6.84 6.06 3.38
CA LEU A 53 7.61 4.82 3.30
C LEU A 53 6.98 3.67 4.09
N VAL A 54 6.45 3.93 5.29
CA VAL A 54 5.74 2.91 6.10
C VAL A 54 4.52 2.37 5.36
N LEU A 55 3.70 3.26 4.79
CA LEU A 55 2.50 2.89 4.04
C LEU A 55 2.85 2.09 2.78
N LEU A 56 3.85 2.54 2.00
CA LEU A 56 4.34 1.83 0.82
C LEU A 56 4.88 0.45 1.18
N TYR A 57 5.67 0.35 2.25
CA TYR A 57 6.22 -0.93 2.70
C TYR A 57 5.12 -1.88 3.17
N ALA A 58 4.12 -1.39 3.91
CA ALA A 58 2.97 -2.19 4.33
C ALA A 58 2.14 -2.67 3.13
N GLY A 59 1.88 -1.79 2.15
CA GLY A 59 1.21 -2.13 0.90
C GLY A 59 1.96 -3.20 0.12
N TYR A 60 3.28 -3.05 -0.02
CA TYR A 60 4.16 -4.02 -0.68
C TYR A 60 4.17 -5.38 0.04
N MET A 61 4.26 -5.39 1.36
CA MET A 61 4.23 -6.62 2.17
C MET A 61 2.90 -7.36 2.02
N LEU A 62 1.78 -6.64 2.03
CA LEU A 62 0.47 -7.24 1.84
C LEU A 62 0.30 -7.78 0.41
N ALA A 63 0.72 -7.00 -0.59
CA ALA A 63 0.69 -7.41 -1.99
C ALA A 63 1.55 -8.67 -2.23
N SER A 64 2.79 -8.68 -1.73
CA SER A 64 3.74 -9.78 -1.95
C SER A 64 3.36 -11.07 -1.22
N ARG A 65 2.74 -10.98 -0.03
CA ARG A 65 2.41 -12.16 0.77
C ARG A 65 1.02 -12.74 0.50
N LYS A 66 0.05 -11.91 0.11
CA LYS A 66 -1.33 -12.36 -0.13
C LYS A 66 -1.76 -12.27 -1.58
N VAL A 67 -1.48 -11.15 -2.25
CA VAL A 67 -2.04 -10.86 -3.57
C VAL A 67 -1.27 -11.58 -4.69
N LEU A 68 0.05 -11.43 -4.72
CA LEU A 68 0.90 -12.03 -5.77
C LEU A 68 0.87 -13.56 -5.78
N PRO A 69 0.94 -14.27 -4.62
CA PRO A 69 0.86 -15.73 -4.62
C PRO A 69 -0.49 -16.23 -5.15
N ALA A 70 -1.58 -15.56 -4.79
CA ALA A 70 -2.93 -15.91 -5.26
C ALA A 70 -3.09 -15.71 -6.77
N LEU A 71 -2.50 -14.64 -7.33
CA LEU A 71 -2.49 -14.39 -8.77
C LEU A 71 -1.59 -15.36 -9.54
N GLY A 72 -0.48 -15.80 -8.96
CA GLY A 72 0.44 -16.76 -9.58
C GLY A 72 -0.03 -18.22 -9.52
N SER A 73 -1.01 -18.52 -8.66
CA SER A 73 -1.68 -19.82 -8.57
C SER A 73 -2.96 -19.93 -9.42
N ALA A 74 -3.40 -18.83 -10.03
CA ALA A 74 -4.55 -18.75 -10.94
C ALA A 74 -4.14 -19.00 -12.40
#